data_AF-A0A2J6QS01-F1
#
_entry.id   AF-A0A2J6QS01-F1
#
_cell.length_a   1.000
_cell.length_b   1.000
_cell.length_c   1.000
_cell.angle_alpha   90.00
_cell.angle_beta   90.00
_cell.angle_gamma   90.00
#
_symmetry.space_group_name_H-M   'P 1'
#
loop_
_entity.id
_entity.type
_entity.pdbx_description
1 polymer ?
#
loop_
_entity_poly.entity_id
_entity_poly.type
_entity_poly.pdbx_seq_one_letter_code
_entity_poly.pdbx_strand_id
1 'polypeptide(L)'
;IIGMHDGGKNKAHISQYYYHPYSTVTNTIINNPLRNNGESLPRTGAPKCYTNAEERLVLRHVRRFPKDTYAQVITDCAVTFKKGTVKKILKEHGIKNWKCKRRPFLTQKNANK
;
A
#
# COMPACT_ATOMS: atom_id res chain seq x y z
N ILE A 1 -19.97 -26.38 -0.27
CA ILE A 1 -18.76 -27.13 0.18
C ILE A 1 -18.70 -27.21 1.71
N ILE A 2 -18.48 -26.10 2.43
CA ILE A 2 -18.28 -26.12 3.91
C ILE A 2 -19.49 -26.68 4.65
N GLY A 3 -20.71 -26.19 4.39
CA GLY A 3 -21.91 -26.75 5.05
C GLY A 3 -22.14 -28.25 4.82
N MET A 4 -21.77 -28.80 3.65
CA MET A 4 -21.83 -30.25 3.41
C MET A 4 -20.74 -31.01 4.15
N HIS A 5 -19.55 -30.42 4.29
CA HIS A 5 -18.46 -30.97 5.08
C HIS A 5 -18.83 -31.01 6.56
N ASP A 6 -19.39 -29.93 7.09
CA ASP A 6 -19.83 -29.83 8.48
C ASP A 6 -21.01 -30.77 8.77
N GLY A 7 -21.85 -31.04 7.76
CA GLY A 7 -22.86 -32.10 7.76
C GLY A 7 -22.30 -33.52 7.61
N GLY A 8 -20.99 -33.74 7.70
CA GLY A 8 -20.34 -35.05 7.72
C GLY A 8 -20.21 -35.75 6.37
N LYS A 9 -20.43 -35.06 5.24
CA LYS A 9 -20.28 -35.68 3.91
C LYS A 9 -18.81 -35.83 3.54
N ASN A 10 -18.48 -36.96 2.91
CA ASN A 10 -17.13 -37.22 2.40
C ASN A 10 -16.74 -36.22 1.29
N LYS A 11 -15.48 -35.78 1.27
CA LYS A 11 -14.90 -34.87 0.27
C LYS A 11 -15.09 -35.36 -1.17
N ALA A 12 -15.00 -36.67 -1.40
CA ALA A 12 -15.24 -37.26 -2.73
C ALA A 12 -16.68 -37.05 -3.21
N HIS A 13 -17.65 -37.20 -2.30
CA HIS A 13 -19.06 -36.94 -2.59
C HIS A 13 -19.31 -35.45 -2.84
N ILE A 14 -18.70 -34.56 -2.04
CA ILE A 14 -18.78 -33.10 -2.23
C ILE A 14 -18.20 -32.69 -3.60
N SER A 15 -17.09 -33.31 -4.00
CA SER A 15 -16.44 -33.08 -5.30
C SER A 15 -17.35 -33.46 -6.47
N GLN A 16 -17.98 -34.64 -6.41
CA GLN A 16 -18.94 -35.09 -7.42
C GLN A 16 -20.20 -34.21 -7.44
N TYR A 17 -20.75 -33.87 -6.27
CA TYR A 17 -21.97 -33.08 -6.14
C TYR A 17 -21.84 -31.67 -6.72
N TYR A 18 -20.72 -30.99 -6.46
CA TYR A 18 -20.47 -29.63 -6.96
C TYR A 18 -19.68 -29.59 -8.27
N TYR A 19 -19.33 -30.74 -8.86
CA TYR A 19 -18.49 -30.83 -10.07
C TYR A 19 -17.18 -30.03 -9.96
N HIS A 20 -16.55 -30.09 -8.77
CA HIS A 20 -15.28 -29.42 -8.51
C HIS A 20 -14.17 -30.45 -8.30
N PRO A 21 -12.92 -30.17 -8.75
CA PRO A 21 -11.79 -31.04 -8.47
C PRO A 21 -11.64 -31.32 -6.97
N TYR A 22 -11.24 -32.54 -6.64
CA TYR A 22 -11.01 -32.95 -5.25
C TYR A 22 -10.01 -32.04 -4.52
N SER A 23 -8.98 -31.57 -5.24
CA SER A 23 -8.00 -30.59 -4.74
C SER A 23 -8.65 -29.27 -4.35
N THR A 24 -9.61 -28.76 -5.15
CA THR A 24 -10.36 -27.53 -4.85
C THR A 24 -11.22 -27.67 -3.61
N VAL A 25 -11.92 -28.80 -3.45
CA VAL A 25 -12.72 -29.09 -2.23
C VAL A 25 -11.82 -29.13 -1.01
N THR A 26 -10.69 -29.85 -1.10
CA THR A 26 -9.71 -29.99 -0.02
C THR A 26 -9.12 -28.64 0.37
N ASN A 27 -8.64 -27.85 -0.61
CA ASN A 27 -8.08 -26.52 -0.37
C ASN A 27 -9.13 -25.56 0.20
N THR A 28 -10.39 -25.67 -0.21
CA THR A 28 -11.47 -24.84 0.33
C THR A 28 -11.73 -25.15 1.80
N ILE A 29 -11.73 -26.43 2.19
CA ILE A 29 -11.88 -26.85 3.59
C ILE A 29 -10.67 -26.40 4.43
N ILE A 30 -9.45 -26.64 3.94
CA ILE A 30 -8.21 -26.26 4.66
C ILE A 30 -8.12 -24.76 4.88
N ASN A 31 -8.48 -23.96 3.87
CA ASN A 31 -8.39 -22.49 3.95
C ASN A 31 -9.61 -21.86 4.64
N ASN A 32 -10.68 -22.61 4.91
CA ASN A 32 -11.90 -22.06 5.50
C ASN A 32 -11.67 -21.31 6.82
N PRO A 33 -10.87 -21.80 7.78
CA PRO A 33 -10.60 -21.09 9.03
C PRO A 33 -9.84 -19.77 8.83
N LEU A 34 -9.14 -19.61 7.70
CA LEU A 34 -8.39 -18.41 7.36
C LEU A 34 -9.24 -17.36 6.64
N ARG A 35 -10.42 -17.74 6.13
CA ARG A 35 -11.29 -16.87 5.33
C ARG A 35 -12.30 -16.15 6.21
N ASN A 36 -12.51 -14.87 5.94
CA ASN A 36 -13.62 -14.12 6.53
C ASN A 36 -14.86 -14.26 5.63
N ASN A 37 -15.97 -14.72 6.20
CA ASN A 37 -17.26 -14.87 5.52
C ASN A 37 -17.23 -15.77 4.25
N GLY A 38 -16.30 -16.72 4.19
CA GLY A 38 -16.16 -17.61 3.03
C GLY A 38 -15.53 -16.96 1.79
N GLU A 39 -15.14 -15.68 1.86
CA GLU A 39 -14.47 -14.97 0.79
C GLU A 39 -13.00 -15.37 0.66
N SER A 40 -12.46 -15.30 -0.56
CA SER A 40 -11.05 -15.61 -0.79
C SER A 40 -10.15 -14.52 -0.20
N LEU A 41 -9.04 -14.93 0.41
CA LEU A 41 -8.07 -13.99 0.94
C LEU A 41 -7.44 -13.12 -0.17
N PRO A 42 -7.21 -11.82 0.08
CA PRO A 42 -6.51 -10.97 -0.87
C PRO A 42 -5.06 -11.47 -1.04
N ARG A 43 -4.53 -11.31 -2.24
CA ARG A 43 -3.11 -11.62 -2.52
C ARG A 43 -2.23 -10.61 -1.76
N THR A 44 -1.12 -11.08 -1.20
CA THR A 44 -0.15 -10.30 -0.39
C THR A 44 0.43 -9.06 -1.12
N GLY A 45 0.28 -8.99 -2.44
CA GLY A 45 0.84 -7.90 -3.25
C GLY A 45 2.36 -8.00 -3.42
N ALA A 46 2.91 -7.15 -4.28
CA ALA A 46 4.35 -7.09 -4.49
C ALA A 46 5.04 -6.34 -3.32
N PRO A 47 6.23 -6.77 -2.89
CA PRO A 47 6.98 -6.04 -1.87
C PRO A 47 7.37 -4.65 -2.37
N LYS A 48 7.52 -3.70 -1.44
CA LYS A 48 8.01 -2.35 -1.74
C LYS A 48 9.47 -2.42 -2.20
N CYS A 49 9.88 -1.52 -3.10
CA CYS A 49 11.26 -1.42 -3.58
C CYS A 49 12.21 -0.68 -2.62
N TYR A 50 11.72 -0.33 -1.43
CA TYR A 50 12.44 0.40 -0.40
C TYR A 50 12.09 -0.18 0.97
N THR A 51 13.01 -0.04 1.90
CA THR A 51 12.86 -0.47 3.29
C THR A 51 12.19 0.61 4.15
N ASN A 52 11.61 0.20 5.28
CA ASN A 52 11.04 1.13 6.25
C ASN A 52 12.10 2.11 6.82
N ALA A 53 13.38 1.70 6.85
CA ALA A 53 14.47 2.54 7.31
C ALA A 53 14.75 3.69 6.33
N GLU A 54 14.82 3.38 5.04
CA GLU A 54 15.00 4.38 3.97
C GLU A 54 13.80 5.32 3.88
N GLU A 55 12.58 4.78 3.98
CA GLU A 55 11.34 5.57 4.01
C GLU A 55 11.40 6.61 5.13
N ARG A 56 11.78 6.19 6.34
CA ARG A 56 11.91 7.07 7.49
C ARG A 56 13.02 8.12 7.31
N LEU A 57 14.12 7.76 6.65
CA LEU A 57 15.24 8.66 6.38
C LEU A 57 14.78 9.79 5.44
N VAL A 58 14.11 9.44 4.34
CA VAL A 58 13.53 10.40 3.40
C VAL A 58 12.52 11.32 4.09
N LEU A 59 11.61 10.76 4.89
CA LEU A 59 10.61 11.56 5.61
C LEU A 59 11.25 12.54 6.59
N ARG A 60 12.30 12.13 7.29
CA ARG A 60 13.04 13.00 8.22
C ARG A 60 13.74 14.13 7.48
N HIS A 61 14.42 13.81 6.38
CA HIS A 61 15.14 14.79 5.58
C HIS A 61 14.18 15.82 4.99
N VAL A 62 13.09 15.40 4.34
CA VAL A 62 12.10 16.32 3.73
C VAL A 62 11.41 17.21 4.78
N ARG A 63 11.18 16.70 6.00
CA ARG A 63 10.63 17.52 7.09
C ARG A 63 11.63 18.57 7.61
N ARG A 64 12.92 18.24 7.63
CA ARG A 64 13.99 19.16 8.05
C ARG A 64 14.32 20.20 6.96
N PHE A 65 14.36 19.78 5.70
CA PHE A 65 14.73 20.59 4.54
C PHE A 65 13.61 20.56 3.48
N PRO A 66 12.49 21.23 3.74
CA PRO A 66 11.30 21.13 2.89
C PRO A 66 11.44 21.81 1.52
N LYS A 67 12.52 22.56 1.30
CA LYS A 67 12.80 23.26 0.04
C LYS A 67 13.67 22.43 -0.90
N ASP A 68 14.18 21.29 -0.44
CA ASP A 68 15.07 20.47 -1.24
C ASP A 68 14.31 19.81 -2.39
N THR A 69 14.97 19.79 -3.53
CA THR A 69 14.45 19.12 -4.72
C THR A 69 14.52 17.61 -4.52
N TYR A 70 13.66 16.86 -5.21
CA TYR A 70 13.71 15.39 -5.14
C TYR A 70 15.06 14.78 -5.56
N ALA A 71 15.88 15.51 -6.33
CA ALA A 71 17.23 15.06 -6.66
C ALA A 71 18.16 15.18 -5.44
N GLN A 72 18.13 16.31 -4.75
CA GLN A 72 18.88 16.54 -3.50
C GLN A 72 18.45 15.57 -2.40
N VAL A 73 17.14 15.33 -2.26
CA VAL A 73 16.65 14.34 -1.29
C VAL A 73 17.25 12.95 -1.55
N ILE A 74 17.38 12.55 -2.81
CA ILE A 74 17.97 11.24 -3.15
C ILE A 74 19.46 11.19 -2.83
N THR A 75 20.21 12.24 -3.18
CA THR A 75 21.65 12.32 -2.93
C THR A 75 21.95 12.37 -1.44
N ASP A 76 21.23 13.20 -0.70
CA ASP A 76 21.50 13.48 0.72
C ASP A 76 21.02 12.34 1.62
N CYS A 77 19.99 11.61 1.18
CA CYS A 77 19.55 10.39 1.85
C CYS A 77 20.36 9.15 1.45
N ALA A 78 21.24 9.26 0.44
CA ALA A 78 22.00 8.15 -0.15
C ALA A 78 21.13 6.93 -0.50
N VAL A 79 19.93 7.18 -1.07
CA VAL A 79 18.96 6.13 -1.43
C VAL A 79 19.11 5.72 -2.90
N THR A 80 18.83 4.46 -3.20
CA THR A 80 19.04 3.88 -4.54
C THR A 80 17.84 4.05 -5.49
N PHE A 81 16.66 4.38 -4.95
CA PHE A 81 15.42 4.44 -5.74
C PHE A 81 15.21 5.79 -6.46
N LYS A 82 14.39 5.73 -7.51
CA LYS A 82 14.13 6.86 -8.42
C LYS A 82 13.23 7.94 -7.77
N LYS A 83 13.22 9.14 -8.36
CA LYS A 83 12.37 10.28 -7.97
C LYS A 83 10.88 9.92 -7.85
N GLY A 84 10.39 9.00 -8.69
CA GLY A 84 9.00 8.52 -8.64
C GLY A 84 8.66 7.84 -7.31
N THR A 85 9.59 7.08 -6.75
CA THR A 85 9.44 6.41 -5.45
C THR A 85 9.37 7.41 -4.32
N VAL A 86 10.24 8.44 -4.32
CA VAL A 86 10.19 9.54 -3.35
C VAL A 86 8.82 10.23 -3.39
N LYS A 87 8.32 10.56 -4.58
CA LYS A 87 6.98 11.16 -4.73
C LYS A 87 5.86 10.26 -4.19
N LYS A 88 5.94 8.95 -4.43
CA LYS A 88 4.97 7.98 -3.91
C LYS A 88 4.99 7.94 -2.38
N ILE A 89 6.17 7.83 -1.77
CA ILE A 89 6.35 7.87 -0.32
C ILE A 89 5.73 9.16 0.25
N LEU A 90 6.09 10.32 -0.29
CA LEU A 90 5.58 11.60 0.22
C LEU A 90 4.06 11.74 0.07
N LYS A 91 3.50 11.22 -1.03
CA LYS A 91 2.04 11.19 -1.24
C LYS A 91 1.33 10.31 -0.22
N GLU A 92 1.87 9.12 0.10
CA GLU A 92 1.33 8.21 1.13
C GLU A 92 1.29 8.88 2.50
N HIS A 93 2.26 9.75 2.80
CA HIS A 93 2.33 10.51 4.06
C HIS A 93 1.66 11.89 4.02
N GLY A 94 0.90 12.20 2.97
CA GLY A 94 0.19 13.49 2.85
C GLY A 94 1.09 14.71 2.65
N ILE A 95 2.39 14.51 2.42
CA ILE A 95 3.37 15.58 2.16
C ILE A 95 3.27 15.93 0.67
N LYS A 96 2.37 16.86 0.37
CA LYS A 96 2.16 17.40 -0.98
C LYS A 96 2.73 18.80 -1.10
N ASN A 97 3.18 19.15 -2.30
CA ASN A 97 3.71 20.46 -2.73
C ASN A 97 3.40 21.59 -1.74
N TRP A 98 4.36 21.91 -0.87
CA TRP A 98 4.37 23.15 -0.11
C TRP A 98 4.63 24.27 -1.10
N LYS A 99 3.57 24.65 -1.83
CA LYS A 99 3.60 25.86 -2.64
C LYS A 99 3.75 27.00 -1.66
N CYS A 100 4.99 27.47 -1.49
CA CYS A 100 5.23 28.87 -1.17
C CYS A 100 4.60 29.67 -2.31
N LYS A 101 3.28 29.91 -2.23
CA LYS A 101 2.67 30.98 -3.01
C LYS A 101 3.51 32.20 -2.64
N ARG A 102 4.12 32.87 -3.62
CA ARG A 102 4.73 34.19 -3.40
C ARG A 102 3.62 35.05 -2.82
N ARG A 103 3.56 35.18 -1.49
CA ARG A 103 2.69 36.16 -0.85
C ARG A 103 3.32 37.48 -1.26
N PRO A 104 2.65 38.29 -2.09
CA PRO A 104 3.22 39.58 -2.44
C PRO A 104 3.45 40.34 -1.13
N PHE A 105 4.55 41.08 -1.05
CA PHE A 105 4.81 41.93 0.11
C PHE A 105 3.61 42.86 0.32
N LEU A 106 3.28 43.11 1.58
CA LEU A 106 2.22 44.04 1.96
C LEU A 106 2.68 45.44 1.57
N THR A 107 2.26 45.88 0.39
CA THR A 107 2.43 47.24 -0.11
C THR A 107 1.07 47.91 -0.16
N GLN A 108 1.02 49.24 -0.14
CA GLN A 108 -0.23 50.01 -0.18
C GLN A 108 -1.13 49.60 -1.36
N LYS A 109 -0.51 49.25 -2.51
CA LYS A 109 -1.19 48.74 -3.72
C LYS A 109 -1.93 47.42 -3.51
N ASN A 110 -1.48 46.59 -2.57
CA ASN A 110 -2.02 45.25 -2.31
C ASN A 110 -2.88 45.19 -1.04
N ALA A 111 -2.95 46.27 -0.25
CA ALA A 111 -3.67 46.32 1.02
C ALA A 111 -5.18 46.63 0.88
N ASN A 112 -5.58 47.29 -0.20
CA ASN A 112 -6.95 47.79 -0.40
C ASN A 112 -7.79 46.93 -1.37
N LYS A 113 -7.56 45.61 -1.40
CA LYS A 113 -8.28 44.71 -2.31
C LYS A 113 -9.24 43.79 -1.57
#